data_AF-A0A948PN63-F1
#
_entry.id   AF-A0A948PN63-F1
#
_cell.length_a   1.000
_cell.length_b   1.000
_cell.length_c   1.000
_cell.angle_alpha   90.00
_cell.angle_beta   90.00
_cell.angle_gamma   90.00
#
_symmetry.space_group_name_H-M   'P 1'
#
loop_
_entity.id
_entity.type
_entity.pdbx_description
1 polymer ?
#
loop_
_entity_poly.entity_id
_entity_poly.type
_entity_poly.pdbx_seq_one_letter_code
_entity_poly.pdbx_strand_id
1 'polypeptide(L)'
;MKSSPSSRDSGRQAAGRDLGPFFDTWFKSYRLPEVEIVSSSVESCETFALSLRVNQTAFASIFPLDVQWVENGVRKQQRIIVDKASQTIVIPTVGKPRRIKIDPGRTFPGRLHEK
;
A
#
# COMPACT_ATOMS: atom_id res chain seq x y z
N MET A 1 22.79 -41.85 5.65
CA MET A 1 22.17 -41.03 6.71
C MET A 1 21.28 -40.00 6.03
N LYS A 2 19.97 -40.01 6.29
CA LYS A 2 19.01 -39.06 5.74
C LYS A 2 19.03 -37.80 6.62
N SER A 3 19.51 -36.69 6.08
CA SER A 3 19.48 -35.39 6.77
C SER A 3 18.11 -34.74 6.53
N SER A 4 17.36 -34.52 7.60
CA SER A 4 16.07 -33.82 7.60
C SER A 4 16.22 -32.40 7.03
N PRO A 5 15.26 -31.87 6.23
CA PRO A 5 15.29 -30.49 5.81
C PRO A 5 14.98 -29.59 7.01
N SER A 6 15.86 -28.61 7.25
CA SER A 6 15.69 -27.53 8.21
C SER A 6 14.41 -26.74 7.88
N SER A 7 13.58 -26.53 8.90
CA SER A 7 12.23 -25.93 8.88
C SER A 7 12.15 -24.45 8.45
N ARG A 8 13.11 -23.94 7.66
CA ARG A 8 13.24 -22.50 7.33
C ARG A 8 12.72 -22.11 5.94
N ASP A 9 12.41 -23.07 5.07
CA ASP A 9 12.13 -22.78 3.66
C ASP A 9 10.65 -22.79 3.26
N SER A 10 9.74 -23.15 4.17
CA SER A 10 8.33 -23.39 3.83
C SER A 10 7.50 -22.14 3.53
N GLY A 11 8.00 -20.93 3.84
CA GLY A 11 7.21 -19.68 3.79
C GLY A 11 7.39 -18.81 2.54
N ARG A 12 8.31 -19.13 1.64
CA ARG A 12 8.67 -18.24 0.50
C ARG A 12 7.79 -18.40 -0.74
N GLN A 13 6.89 -19.37 -0.77
CA GLN A 13 5.98 -19.61 -1.90
C GLN A 13 4.53 -19.39 -1.48
N ALA A 14 4.14 -18.13 -1.29
CA ALA A 14 2.74 -17.76 -1.30
C ALA A 14 2.42 -17.11 -2.66
N ALA A 15 1.62 -17.78 -3.48
CA ALA A 15 1.03 -17.26 -4.72
C ALA A 15 2.00 -16.81 -5.83
N GLY A 16 2.99 -17.63 -6.20
CA GLY A 16 3.66 -17.55 -7.51
C GLY A 16 4.45 -16.26 -7.83
N ARG A 17 4.75 -15.42 -6.84
CA ARG A 17 5.64 -14.27 -6.95
C ARG A 17 6.81 -14.41 -5.98
N ASP A 18 8.01 -14.07 -6.43
CA ASP A 18 9.17 -13.98 -5.55
C ASP A 18 9.01 -12.80 -4.59
N LEU A 19 8.72 -13.12 -3.33
CA LEU A 19 8.59 -12.15 -2.23
C LEU A 19 9.96 -11.86 -1.58
N GLY A 20 11.05 -12.46 -2.05
CA GLY A 20 12.40 -12.29 -1.51
C GLY A 20 12.81 -10.83 -1.34
N PRO A 21 12.69 -9.96 -2.36
CA PRO A 21 13.05 -8.55 -2.26
C PRO A 21 12.24 -7.75 -1.22
N PHE A 22 10.95 -8.11 -1.03
CA PHE A 22 10.09 -7.51 -0.02
C PHE A 22 10.63 -7.83 1.39
N PHE A 23 10.86 -9.11 1.68
CA PHE A 23 11.38 -9.54 2.99
C PHE A 23 12.81 -9.06 3.24
N ASP A 24 13.66 -9.04 2.22
CA ASP A 24 15.05 -8.61 2.38
C ASP A 24 15.15 -7.12 2.76
N THR A 25 14.28 -6.27 2.20
CA THR A 25 14.24 -4.85 2.57
C THR A 25 13.63 -4.68 3.95
N TRP A 26 12.49 -5.34 4.21
CA TRP A 26 11.75 -5.23 5.46
C TRP A 26 12.47 -5.80 6.68
N PHE A 27 13.16 -6.93 6.53
CA PHE A 27 13.79 -7.63 7.63
C PHE A 27 15.21 -7.11 7.92
N LYS A 28 15.91 -6.57 6.92
CA LYS A 28 17.29 -6.07 7.08
C LYS A 28 17.37 -4.59 7.45
N SER A 29 16.35 -3.78 7.13
CA SER A 29 16.25 -2.43 7.67
C SER A 29 15.59 -2.49 9.04
N TYR A 30 16.33 -2.28 10.13
CA TYR A 30 15.78 -2.07 11.49
C TYR A 30 14.96 -0.76 11.60
N ARG A 31 14.26 -0.36 10.54
CA ARG A 31 13.57 0.90 10.34
C ARG A 31 12.20 0.60 9.74
N LEU A 32 11.16 1.16 10.32
CA LEU A 32 9.79 1.07 9.78
C LEU A 32 9.53 2.28 8.89
N PRO A 33 8.82 2.14 7.75
CA PRO A 33 8.58 3.28 6.87
C PRO A 33 7.70 4.32 7.57
N GLU A 34 7.97 5.57 7.26
CA GLU A 34 7.21 6.73 7.71
C GLU A 34 6.71 7.46 6.46
N VAL A 35 5.39 7.64 6.38
CA VAL A 35 4.72 8.01 5.14
C VAL A 35 3.75 9.14 5.40
N GLU A 36 3.87 10.20 4.61
CA GLU A 36 2.87 11.25 4.51
C GLU A 36 1.95 10.98 3.32
N ILE A 37 0.64 11.11 3.54
CA ILE A 37 -0.37 10.86 2.53
C ILE A 37 -1.30 12.06 2.44
N VAL A 38 -1.42 12.60 1.24
CA VAL A 38 -2.44 13.59 0.90
C VAL A 38 -3.43 12.92 -0.04
N SER A 39 -4.71 12.94 0.33
CA SER A 39 -5.78 12.40 -0.51
C SER A 39 -6.70 13.51 -1.01
N SER A 40 -7.10 13.44 -2.28
CA SER A 40 -8.05 14.40 -2.84
C SER A 40 -8.94 13.77 -3.90
N SER A 41 -10.15 14.32 -4.05
CA SER A 41 -11.01 14.01 -5.20
C SER A 41 -10.67 14.94 -6.35
N VAL A 42 -10.36 14.38 -7.52
CA VAL A 42 -10.19 15.13 -8.76
C VAL A 42 -11.46 14.94 -9.60
N GLU A 43 -11.95 16.02 -10.18
CA GLU A 43 -13.10 16.05 -11.08
C GLU A 43 -12.64 16.60 -12.42
N SER A 44 -12.89 15.86 -13.51
CA SER A 44 -12.53 16.30 -14.87
C SER A 44 -13.61 15.92 -15.85
N CYS A 45 -14.19 16.94 -16.49
CA CYS A 45 -15.22 16.94 -17.54
C CYS A 45 -16.52 16.16 -17.25
N GLU A 46 -16.43 14.94 -16.72
CA GLU A 46 -17.56 14.05 -16.33
C GLU A 46 -17.08 12.86 -15.48
N THR A 47 -15.79 12.81 -15.13
CA THR A 47 -15.18 11.69 -14.42
C THR A 47 -14.67 12.13 -13.05
N PHE A 48 -14.75 11.22 -12.09
CA PHE A 48 -14.15 11.39 -10.79
C PHE A 48 -12.94 10.48 -10.67
N ALA A 49 -11.95 10.94 -9.91
CA ALA A 49 -10.84 10.12 -9.50
C ALA A 49 -10.44 10.42 -8.06
N LEU A 50 -9.93 9.39 -7.38
CA LEU A 50 -9.21 9.53 -6.12
C LEU A 50 -7.72 9.69 -6.43
N SER A 51 -7.18 10.86 -6.10
CA SER A 51 -5.74 11.13 -6.18
C SER A 51 -5.10 10.93 -4.80
N LEU A 52 -4.03 10.16 -4.77
CA LEU A 52 -3.24 9.88 -3.58
C LEU A 52 -1.80 10.29 -3.85
N ARG A 53 -1.31 11.30 -3.15
CA ARG A 53 0.12 11.63 -3.12
C ARG A 53 0.72 10.96 -1.88
N VAL A 54 1.67 10.07 -2.11
CA VAL A 54 2.35 9.28 -1.08
C VAL A 54 3.82 9.68 -1.07
N ASN A 55 4.30 10.14 0.07
CA ASN A 55 5.69 10.55 0.28
C ASN A 55 6.28 9.76 1.46
N GLN A 56 7.33 9.00 1.20
CA GLN A 56 8.11 8.30 2.22
C GLN A 56 9.18 9.27 2.77
N THR A 57 9.07 9.65 4.04
CA THR A 57 9.90 10.73 4.62
C THR A 57 11.19 10.23 5.27
N ALA A 58 11.26 8.95 5.65
CA ALA A 58 12.43 8.38 6.31
C ALA A 58 13.36 7.64 5.33
N PHE A 59 12.87 6.60 4.67
CA PHE A 59 13.59 5.82 3.68
C PHE A 59 12.61 5.24 2.66
N ALA A 60 13.09 4.98 1.45
CA ALA A 60 12.29 4.35 0.42
C ALA A 60 12.19 2.84 0.67
N SER A 61 10.96 2.34 0.74
CA SER A 61 10.62 0.92 0.85
C SER A 61 9.47 0.58 -0.10
N ILE A 62 9.38 -0.70 -0.45
CA ILE A 62 8.25 -1.22 -1.23
C ILE A 62 7.23 -1.81 -0.25
N PHE A 63 5.98 -1.35 -0.33
CA PHE A 63 4.90 -1.89 0.50
C PHE A 63 3.54 -1.81 -0.19
N PRO A 64 2.64 -2.77 0.10
CA PRO A 64 1.23 -2.62 -0.22
C PRO A 64 0.56 -1.65 0.75
N LEU A 65 -0.39 -0.87 0.26
CA LEU A 65 -1.23 0.00 1.09
C LEU A 65 -2.70 -0.18 0.67
N ASP A 66 -3.55 -0.50 1.64
CA ASP A 66 -4.99 -0.63 1.41
C ASP A 66 -5.66 0.75 1.51
N VAL A 67 -6.50 1.08 0.55
CA VAL A 67 -7.26 2.34 0.51
C VAL A 67 -8.72 2.00 0.35
N GLN A 68 -9.57 2.62 1.17
CA GLN A 68 -11.01 2.44 1.14
C GLN A 68 -11.71 3.77 0.93
N TRP A 69 -12.78 3.78 0.16
CA TRP A 69 -13.64 4.95 -0.04
C TRP A 69 -15.10 4.52 -0.22
N VAL A 70 -15.99 5.50 -0.27
CA VAL A 70 -17.40 5.33 -0.64
C VAL A 70 -17.65 6.12 -1.92
N GLU A 71 -18.21 5.48 -2.94
CA GLU A 71 -18.70 6.10 -4.17
C GLU A 71 -20.14 5.64 -4.41
N ASN A 72 -21.04 6.58 -4.74
CA ASN A 72 -22.47 6.30 -4.97
C ASN A 72 -23.13 5.44 -3.87
N GLY A 73 -22.73 5.64 -2.61
CA GLY A 73 -23.23 4.90 -1.44
C GLY A 73 -22.61 3.51 -1.23
N VAL A 74 -21.78 3.03 -2.17
CA VAL A 74 -21.12 1.73 -2.09
C VAL A 74 -19.69 1.89 -1.57
N ARG A 75 -19.33 1.08 -0.57
CA ARG A 75 -17.94 1.00 -0.07
C ARG A 75 -17.08 0.25 -1.09
N LYS A 76 -15.96 0.85 -1.46
CA LYS A 76 -14.93 0.29 -2.33
C LYS A 76 -13.60 0.21 -1.60
N GLN A 77 -12.76 -0.75 -1.99
CA GLN A 77 -11.42 -0.91 -1.44
C GLN A 77 -10.48 -1.37 -2.54
N GLN A 78 -9.27 -0.82 -2.55
CA GLN A 78 -8.21 -1.19 -3.47
C GLN A 78 -6.87 -1.21 -2.74
N ARG A 79 -6.07 -2.23 -3.04
CA ARG A 79 -4.68 -2.30 -2.65
C ARG A 79 -3.81 -1.67 -3.72
N ILE A 80 -3.00 -0.70 -3.32
CA ILE A 80 -2.00 -0.05 -4.18
C ILE A 80 -0.60 -0.50 -3.76
N ILE A 81 0.34 -0.51 -4.69
CA ILE A 81 1.75 -0.76 -4.39
C ILE A 81 2.48 0.59 -4.38
N VAL A 82 3.21 0.83 -3.29
CA VAL A 82 4.12 1.96 -3.16
C VAL A 82 5.53 1.45 -3.36
N ASP A 83 6.19 1.90 -4.43
CA ASP A 83 7.53 1.45 -4.81
C ASP A 83 8.52 2.60 -5.01
N LYS A 84 8.05 3.85 -4.96
CA LYS A 84 8.88 5.06 -5.05
C LYS A 84 8.83 5.87 -3.77
N ALA A 85 9.91 6.61 -3.50
CA ALA A 85 10.00 7.53 -2.37
C ALA A 85 8.91 8.61 -2.42
N SER A 86 8.54 9.09 -3.61
CA SER A 86 7.40 9.95 -3.84
C SER A 86 6.64 9.46 -5.07
N GLN A 87 5.33 9.29 -4.92
CA GLN A 87 4.46 8.85 -6.01
C GLN A 87 3.06 9.42 -5.89
N THR A 88 2.47 9.71 -7.05
CA THR A 88 1.05 10.04 -7.16
C THR A 88 0.34 8.87 -7.82
N ILE A 89 -0.70 8.38 -7.19
CA ILE A 89 -1.57 7.33 -7.72
C ILE A 89 -2.94 7.95 -7.98
N VAL A 90 -3.50 7.68 -9.16
CA VAL A 90 -4.84 8.13 -9.52
C VAL A 90 -5.70 6.89 -9.75
N ILE A 91 -6.76 6.77 -8.96
CA ILE A 91 -7.74 5.68 -9.04
C ILE A 91 -9.01 6.26 -9.68
N PRO A 92 -9.38 5.85 -10.90
CA PRO A 92 -10.65 6.25 -11.50
C PRO A 92 -11.83 5.76 -10.65
N THR A 93 -12.85 6.59 -10.47
CA THR A 93 -14.04 6.27 -9.67
C THR A 93 -15.31 6.53 -10.48
N VAL A 94 -16.36 5.74 -10.23
CA VAL A 94 -17.65 5.87 -10.95
C VAL A 94 -18.48 7.05 -10.43
N GLY A 95 -18.15 7.55 -9.24
CA GLY A 95 -18.73 8.75 -8.66
C GLY A 95 -17.73 9.46 -7.76
N LYS A 96 -18.12 10.60 -7.18
CA LYS A 96 -17.24 11.37 -6.29
C LYS A 96 -16.83 10.52 -5.08
N PRO A 97 -15.53 10.23 -4.88
CA PRO A 97 -15.08 9.44 -3.74
C PRO A 97 -15.25 10.25 -2.45
N ARG A 98 -15.76 9.60 -1.41
CA ARG A 98 -15.98 10.18 -0.08
C ARG A 98 -15.52 9.21 1.01
N ARG A 99 -15.37 9.70 2.25
CA ARG A 99 -14.98 8.87 3.40
C ARG A 99 -13.74 8.03 3.11
N ILE A 100 -12.73 8.67 2.52
CA ILE A 100 -11.46 8.05 2.18
C ILE A 100 -10.80 7.63 3.50
N LYS A 101 -10.31 6.40 3.53
CA LYS A 101 -9.57 5.83 4.65
C LYS A 101 -8.32 5.16 4.12
N ILE A 102 -7.20 5.52 4.72
CA ILE A 102 -5.93 4.86 4.45
C ILE A 102 -5.75 3.74 5.48
N ASP A 103 -5.35 2.56 4.99
CA ASP A 103 -5.10 1.35 5.77
C ASP A 103 -6.16 1.08 6.86
N PRO A 104 -7.45 0.96 6.49
CA PRO A 104 -8.53 0.78 7.47
C PRO A 104 -8.36 -0.51 8.31
N GLY A 105 -7.60 -1.48 7.82
CA GLY A 105 -7.28 -2.73 8.50
C GLY A 105 -6.08 -2.65 9.44
N ARG A 106 -5.36 -1.50 9.50
CA ARG A 106 -4.14 -1.32 10.30
C ARG A 106 -3.08 -2.38 9.99
N THR A 107 -2.96 -2.72 8.71
CA THR A 107 -2.04 -3.75 8.21
C THR A 107 -0.67 -3.18 7.85
N PHE A 108 -0.57 -1.85 7.70
CA PHE A 108 0.67 -1.17 7.43
C PHE A 108 1.54 -1.14 8.71
N PRO A 109 2.70 -1.80 8.69
CA PRO A 109 3.59 -1.91 9.85
C PRO A 109 4.32 -0.62 10.27
N GLY A 110 4.20 0.48 9.52
CA GLY A 110 4.89 1.74 9.78
C GLY A 110 4.02 2.85 10.37
N ARG A 111 4.49 4.09 10.24
CA ARG A 111 3.72 5.29 10.60
C ARG A 111 3.09 5.94 9.37
N LEU A 112 1.79 6.23 9.45
CA LEU A 112 1.04 6.98 8.45
C LEU A 112 0.64 8.33 9.01
N HIS A 113 0.90 9.38 8.24
CA HIS A 113 0.49 10.75 8.53
C HIS A 113 -0.46 11.20 7.41
N GLU A 114 -1.76 11.21 7.68
CA GLU A 114 -2.78 11.68 6.74
C GLU A 114 -2.93 13.21 6.84
N LYS A 115 -2.94 13.89 5.70
CA LYS A 115 -3.10 15.35 5.55
C LYS A 115 -4.29 15.70 4.65
#